data_AF-A0A964QS64-F1
#
_entry.id   AF-A0A964QS64-F1
#
_cell.length_a   1.000
_cell.length_b   1.000
_cell.length_c   1.000
_cell.angle_alpha   90.00
_cell.angle_beta   90.00
_cell.angle_gamma   90.00
#
_symmetry.space_group_name_H-M   'P 1'
#
loop_
_entity.id
_entity.type
_entity.pdbx_description
1 polymer ?
#
loop_
_entity_poly.entity_id
_entity_poly.type
_entity_poly.pdbx_seq_one_letter_code
_entity_poly.pdbx_strand_id
1 'polypeptide(L)'
;MRLRTRLKLGERDTGRTSSLFGFSSEESRVQPSSEAHLLHKPVFIAFLLSFATGWVFLILKIETSKSPPWVEAIVLLCAAATLLVGLARRLPVQNVCMSAISIAAISSLTILTGARTGIPFGAFIYTDRIGGLIFGTLPWPVPLLWIVAILSSRGVARLIVRPWRKTNFYGFWVIGLTVLLVLTVDLSMEPYASAWKRYWIWKTPASVPDWYGAPWANFLGWGLTVLAILVLTTPWLINKQPLKQPADYHPLIIWFLFNLYLATANASHGYPWAAGLGAAISVGATVLAIRGGRW
;
A
#
# COMPACT_ATOMS: atom_id res chain seq x y z
N MET A 1 79.13 1.82 2.43
CA MET A 1 79.36 3.22 2.86
C MET A 1 78.27 3.60 3.87
N ARG A 2 78.66 3.65 5.16
CA ARG A 2 78.01 4.21 6.37
C ARG A 2 76.49 4.04 6.64
N LEU A 3 76.19 3.16 7.60
CA LEU A 3 75.02 3.17 8.49
C LEU A 3 74.91 4.49 9.29
N ARG A 4 73.68 4.95 9.56
CA ARG A 4 73.35 5.78 10.73
C ARG A 4 71.97 5.45 11.31
N THR A 5 72.01 4.79 12.46
CA THR A 5 70.98 4.65 13.48
C THR A 5 70.74 5.99 14.18
N ARG A 6 69.48 6.36 14.50
CA ARG A 6 69.14 7.25 15.63
C ARG A 6 67.78 6.88 16.23
N LEU A 7 67.84 6.35 17.46
CA LEU A 7 66.81 6.36 18.49
C LEU A 7 66.91 7.67 19.29
N LYS A 8 65.77 8.27 19.68
CA LYS A 8 65.55 9.11 20.88
C LYS A 8 64.02 9.16 21.11
N LEU A 9 63.45 8.43 22.08
CA LEU A 9 63.24 8.79 23.50
C LEU A 9 62.32 10.01 23.72
N GLY A 10 61.05 9.69 24.02
CA GLY A 10 60.29 10.12 25.21
C GLY A 10 60.18 11.60 25.57
N GLU A 11 58.96 12.13 25.46
CA GLU A 11 58.44 13.20 26.32
C GLU A 11 56.99 12.86 26.72
N ARG A 12 56.76 12.70 28.02
CA ARG A 12 55.45 12.88 28.65
C ARG A 12 55.36 14.37 28.99
N ASP A 13 54.28 15.02 28.63
CA ASP A 13 53.82 16.18 29.40
C ASP A 13 52.32 16.13 29.66
N THR A 14 52.03 16.48 30.90
CA THR A 14 50.77 16.53 31.63
C THR A 14 49.97 17.78 31.29
N GLY A 15 48.64 17.71 31.23
CA GLY A 15 47.85 18.94 31.12
C GLY A 15 46.38 18.76 30.80
N ARG A 16 45.58 18.56 31.85
CA ARG A 16 44.11 18.71 31.91
C ARG A 16 43.66 20.05 31.31
N THR A 17 42.66 20.07 30.41
CA THR A 17 41.57 21.07 30.37
C THR A 17 40.44 20.69 29.41
N SER A 18 39.26 20.43 29.99
CA SER A 18 37.93 20.79 29.50
C SER A 18 37.55 20.57 28.03
N SER A 19 36.79 19.50 27.76
CA SER A 19 35.57 19.62 26.95
C SER A 19 34.45 18.77 27.56
N LEU A 20 33.92 19.24 28.69
CA LEU A 20 32.70 18.74 29.35
C LEU A 20 31.41 19.15 28.60
N PHE A 21 31.46 19.19 27.27
CA PHE A 21 30.31 19.41 26.40
C PHE A 21 30.44 18.60 25.12
N GLY A 22 30.74 17.30 25.27
CA GLY A 22 30.27 16.31 24.31
C GLY A 22 28.78 16.14 24.53
N PHE A 23 27.95 17.08 24.07
CA PHE A 23 26.57 16.73 23.72
C PHE A 23 26.73 15.66 22.65
N SER A 24 26.51 14.41 23.04
CA SER A 24 26.31 13.31 22.13
C SER A 24 25.15 13.72 21.23
N SER A 25 25.48 14.26 20.05
CA SER A 25 24.59 14.28 18.90
C SER A 25 24.41 12.85 18.33
N GLU A 26 24.33 11.86 19.22
CA GLU A 26 23.46 10.69 19.05
C GLU A 26 22.01 11.12 19.31
N GLU A 27 21.60 12.20 18.64
CA GLU A 27 20.22 12.62 18.56
C GLU A 27 19.46 11.43 17.97
N SER A 28 18.71 10.76 18.86
CA SER A 28 17.95 9.53 18.67
C SER A 28 17.99 8.96 17.26
N ARG A 29 18.89 8.00 17.00
CA ARG A 29 18.76 7.14 15.81
C ARG A 29 17.44 6.40 15.98
N VAL A 30 16.36 6.91 15.40
CA VAL A 30 15.08 6.20 15.34
C VAL A 30 15.28 5.05 14.35
N GLN A 31 15.90 3.98 14.83
CA GLN A 31 16.17 2.78 14.07
C GLN A 31 14.83 2.09 13.73
N PRO A 32 14.76 1.37 12.59
CA PRO A 32 13.60 0.54 12.29
C PRO A 32 13.30 -0.41 13.45
N SER A 33 12.02 -0.67 13.73
CA SER A 33 11.67 -1.44 14.94
C SER A 33 12.15 -2.89 14.82
N SER A 34 12.93 -3.34 15.81
CA SER A 34 13.40 -4.73 15.91
C SER A 34 12.22 -5.72 15.91
N GLU A 35 11.13 -5.36 16.60
CA GLU A 35 9.89 -6.14 16.64
C GLU A 35 9.26 -6.33 15.26
N ALA A 36 9.30 -5.33 14.36
CA ALA A 36 8.73 -5.47 13.02
C ALA A 36 9.50 -6.50 12.18
N HIS A 37 10.81 -6.69 12.41
CA HIS A 37 11.57 -7.74 11.75
C HIS A 37 11.12 -9.13 12.20
N LEU A 38 10.84 -9.31 13.49
CA LEU A 38 10.34 -10.56 14.06
C LEU A 38 8.91 -10.87 13.60
N LEU A 39 8.03 -9.86 13.62
CA LEU A 39 6.62 -10.00 13.29
C LEU A 39 6.35 -10.15 11.78
N HIS A 40 7.24 -9.68 10.92
CA HIS A 40 7.00 -9.65 9.48
C HIS A 40 6.72 -11.04 8.89
N LYS A 41 7.55 -12.04 9.22
CA LYS A 41 7.40 -13.40 8.69
C LYS A 41 6.08 -14.06 9.11
N PRO A 42 5.70 -14.11 10.41
CA PRO A 42 4.43 -14.73 10.81
C PRO A 42 3.22 -13.99 10.25
N VAL A 43 3.22 -12.65 10.23
CA VAL A 43 2.11 -11.87 9.65
C VAL A 43 1.96 -12.13 8.15
N PHE A 44 3.08 -12.24 7.42
CA PHE A 44 3.05 -12.57 5.99
C PHE A 44 2.54 -13.99 5.73
N ILE A 45 2.94 -14.97 6.54
CA ILE A 45 2.41 -16.35 6.45
C ILE A 45 0.91 -16.36 6.72
N ALA A 46 0.44 -15.64 7.76
CA ALA A 46 -0.98 -15.51 8.05
C ALA A 46 -1.77 -14.91 6.88
N PHE A 47 -1.21 -13.90 6.20
CA PHE A 47 -1.78 -13.36 4.97
C PHE A 47 -1.85 -14.40 3.84
N LEU A 48 -0.80 -15.18 3.60
CA LEU A 48 -0.82 -16.21 2.54
C LEU A 48 -1.87 -17.30 2.84
N LEU A 49 -1.99 -17.71 4.10
CA LEU A 49 -2.99 -18.70 4.52
C LEU A 49 -4.42 -18.15 4.40
N SER A 50 -4.67 -16.92 4.84
CA SER A 50 -5.99 -16.30 4.69
C SER A 50 -6.34 -16.08 3.22
N PHE A 51 -5.38 -15.63 2.41
CA PHE A 51 -5.55 -15.49 0.97
C PHE A 51 -5.90 -16.83 0.32
N ALA A 52 -5.13 -17.89 0.58
CA ALA A 52 -5.39 -19.21 0.02
C ALA A 52 -6.79 -19.72 0.42
N THR A 53 -7.18 -19.52 1.67
CA THR A 53 -8.52 -19.87 2.15
C THR A 53 -9.61 -19.10 1.40
N GLY A 54 -9.48 -17.77 1.30
CA GLY A 54 -10.46 -16.94 0.58
C GLY A 54 -10.52 -17.26 -0.91
N TRP A 55 -9.37 -17.53 -1.53
CA TRP A 55 -9.29 -17.87 -2.95
C TRP A 55 -9.90 -19.25 -3.25
N VAL A 56 -9.70 -20.23 -2.36
CA VAL A 56 -10.38 -21.54 -2.44
C VAL A 56 -11.89 -21.36 -2.29
N PHE A 57 -12.35 -20.56 -1.32
CA PHE A 57 -13.78 -20.29 -1.15
C PHE A 57 -14.38 -19.63 -2.39
N LEU A 58 -13.64 -18.70 -3.01
CA LEU A 58 -14.03 -18.06 -4.25
C LEU A 58 -14.17 -19.05 -5.42
N ILE A 59 -13.18 -19.92 -5.62
CA ILE A 59 -13.19 -20.92 -6.70
C ILE A 59 -14.31 -21.95 -6.51
N LEU A 60 -14.49 -22.42 -5.28
CA LEU A 60 -15.52 -23.38 -4.92
C LEU A 60 -16.92 -22.74 -4.79
N LYS A 61 -17.03 -21.42 -5.01
CA LYS A 61 -18.27 -20.64 -4.86
C LYS A 61 -18.96 -20.86 -3.50
N ILE A 62 -18.14 -21.00 -2.45
CA ILE A 62 -18.63 -21.13 -1.08
C ILE A 62 -19.03 -19.75 -0.61
N GLU A 63 -20.34 -19.51 -0.51
CA GLU A 63 -20.87 -18.28 0.05
C GLU A 63 -20.81 -18.32 1.57
N THR A 64 -20.19 -17.30 2.17
CA THR A 64 -20.25 -17.12 3.61
C THR A 64 -21.64 -16.62 3.99
N SER A 65 -22.45 -17.50 4.59
CA SER A 65 -23.86 -17.23 4.95
C SER A 65 -24.08 -16.04 5.91
N LYS A 66 -23.01 -15.40 6.42
CA LYS A 66 -23.08 -14.28 7.37
C LYS A 66 -22.58 -13.00 6.72
N SER A 67 -23.40 -11.96 6.76
CA SER A 67 -22.95 -10.57 6.65
C SER A 67 -22.42 -10.15 8.03
N PRO A 68 -21.18 -9.65 8.17
CA PRO A 68 -20.20 -9.33 7.12
C PRO A 68 -19.41 -10.54 6.55
N PRO A 69 -18.87 -10.42 5.32
CA PRO A 69 -18.00 -11.39 4.67
C PRO A 69 -16.66 -11.49 5.41
N TRP A 70 -16.65 -12.32 6.45
CA TRP A 70 -15.55 -12.39 7.41
C TRP A 70 -14.25 -12.92 6.80
N VAL A 71 -14.34 -13.76 5.76
CA VAL A 71 -13.16 -14.30 5.07
C VAL A 71 -12.41 -13.18 4.34
N GLU A 72 -13.12 -12.41 3.52
CA GLU A 72 -12.58 -11.25 2.80
C GLU A 72 -12.04 -10.20 3.77
N ALA A 73 -12.73 -9.99 4.88
CA ALA A 73 -12.31 -9.09 5.94
C ALA A 73 -10.97 -9.52 6.59
N ILE A 74 -10.79 -10.82 6.87
CA ILE A 74 -9.54 -11.36 7.41
C ILE A 74 -8.41 -11.24 6.39
N VAL A 75 -8.65 -11.56 5.11
CA VAL A 75 -7.66 -11.39 4.04
C VAL A 75 -7.18 -9.94 4.00
N LEU A 76 -8.12 -8.99 4.04
CA LEU A 76 -7.81 -7.57 3.98
C LEU A 76 -7.04 -7.08 5.21
N LEU A 77 -7.43 -7.53 6.41
CA LEU A 77 -6.73 -7.23 7.66
C LEU A 77 -5.29 -7.76 7.63
N CYS A 78 -5.09 -9.02 7.22
CA CYS A 78 -3.76 -9.60 7.12
C CYS A 78 -2.90 -8.91 6.04
N ALA A 79 -3.49 -8.50 4.91
CA ALA A 79 -2.80 -7.75 3.88
C ALA A 79 -2.34 -6.37 4.40
N ALA A 80 -3.22 -5.64 5.06
CA ALA A 80 -2.92 -4.35 5.67
C ALA A 80 -1.82 -4.49 6.73
N ALA A 81 -1.95 -5.46 7.63
CA ALA A 81 -0.95 -5.74 8.67
C ALA A 81 0.41 -6.07 8.05
N THR A 82 0.46 -6.91 7.01
CA THR A 82 1.70 -7.26 6.30
C THR A 82 2.37 -6.03 5.69
N LEU A 83 1.59 -5.16 5.02
CA LEU A 83 2.13 -3.94 4.41
C LEU A 83 2.67 -2.96 5.45
N LEU A 84 1.95 -2.78 6.57
CA LEU A 84 2.35 -1.88 7.65
C LEU A 84 3.59 -2.40 8.38
N VAL A 85 3.61 -3.67 8.76
CA VAL A 85 4.79 -4.31 9.38
C VAL A 85 5.98 -4.30 8.41
N GLY A 86 5.74 -4.58 7.13
CA GLY A 86 6.76 -4.49 6.08
C GLY A 86 7.36 -3.09 5.96
N LEU A 87 6.53 -2.05 6.10
CA LEU A 87 6.97 -0.66 6.09
C LEU A 87 7.73 -0.29 7.38
N ALA A 88 7.33 -0.82 8.54
CA ALA A 88 7.96 -0.58 9.84
C ALA A 88 9.38 -1.17 9.95
N ARG A 89 9.72 -2.17 9.11
CA ARG A 89 11.11 -2.64 8.95
C ARG A 89 12.03 -1.62 8.29
N ARG A 90 11.48 -0.57 7.66
CA ARG A 90 12.24 0.37 6.83
C ARG A 90 12.07 1.82 7.25
N LEU A 91 11.00 2.13 7.96
CA LEU A 91 10.66 3.46 8.46
C LEU A 91 10.36 3.38 9.96
N PRO A 92 10.56 4.49 10.70
CA PRO A 92 10.08 4.61 12.07
C PRO A 92 8.60 4.24 12.21
N VAL A 93 8.23 3.50 13.27
CA VAL A 93 6.83 3.09 13.52
C VAL A 93 5.91 4.31 13.57
N GLN A 94 6.35 5.42 14.15
CA GLN A 94 5.59 6.68 14.15
C GLN A 94 5.21 7.13 12.73
N ASN A 95 6.15 7.09 11.78
CA ASN A 95 5.88 7.46 10.40
C ASN A 95 4.91 6.48 9.72
N VAL A 96 5.02 5.18 10.03
CA VAL A 96 4.10 4.16 9.53
C VAL A 96 2.69 4.40 10.06
N CYS A 97 2.54 4.63 11.36
CA CYS A 97 1.26 4.94 11.99
C CYS A 97 0.66 6.23 11.41
N MET A 98 1.45 7.30 11.29
CA MET A 98 0.99 8.56 10.69
C MET A 98 0.54 8.36 9.25
N SER A 99 1.31 7.62 8.44
CA SER A 99 0.91 7.30 7.06
C SER A 99 -0.40 6.52 7.01
N ALA A 100 -0.57 5.49 7.84
CA ALA A 100 -1.78 4.68 7.89
C ALA A 100 -3.00 5.49 8.33
N ILE A 101 -2.85 6.30 9.39
CA ILE A 101 -3.89 7.20 9.91
C ILE A 101 -4.27 8.23 8.86
N SER A 102 -3.30 8.86 8.20
CA SER A 102 -3.58 9.84 7.15
C SER A 102 -4.29 9.22 5.94
N ILE A 103 -3.86 8.02 5.49
CA ILE A 103 -4.55 7.30 4.41
C ILE A 103 -6.00 7.01 4.82
N ALA A 104 -6.20 6.44 6.01
CA ALA A 104 -7.53 6.11 6.52
C ALA A 104 -8.40 7.36 6.68
N ALA A 105 -7.89 8.43 7.28
CA ALA A 105 -8.65 9.65 7.55
C ALA A 105 -9.06 10.38 6.27
N ILE A 106 -8.13 10.59 5.33
CA ILE A 106 -8.40 11.32 4.08
C ILE A 106 -9.35 10.50 3.18
N SER A 107 -9.12 9.19 3.05
CA SER A 107 -10.04 8.32 2.30
C SER A 107 -11.43 8.32 2.93
N SER A 108 -11.53 8.14 4.26
CA SER A 108 -12.81 8.19 5.00
C SER A 108 -13.53 9.51 4.80
N LEU A 109 -12.83 10.64 4.90
CA LEU A 109 -13.41 11.97 4.69
C LEU A 109 -13.95 12.12 3.27
N THR A 110 -13.19 11.64 2.27
CA THR A 110 -13.62 11.72 0.87
C THR A 110 -14.82 10.82 0.63
N ILE A 111 -14.84 9.60 1.18
CA ILE A 111 -15.98 8.68 1.08
C ILE A 111 -17.22 9.28 1.74
N LEU A 112 -17.10 9.82 2.95
CA LEU A 112 -18.22 10.46 3.64
C LEU A 112 -18.76 11.66 2.85
N THR A 113 -17.86 12.43 2.23
CA THR A 113 -18.24 13.53 1.34
C THR A 113 -18.99 12.99 0.12
N GLY A 114 -18.42 11.99 -0.56
CA GLY A 114 -19.03 11.35 -1.74
C GLY A 114 -20.36 10.68 -1.46
N ALA A 115 -20.51 10.01 -0.31
CA ALA A 115 -21.78 9.40 0.09
C ALA A 115 -22.88 10.44 0.34
N ARG A 116 -22.51 11.66 0.76
CA ARG A 116 -23.47 12.76 1.02
C ARG A 116 -23.77 13.60 -0.21
N THR A 117 -22.77 13.89 -1.04
CA THR A 117 -22.88 14.87 -2.14
C THR A 117 -22.86 14.22 -3.53
N GLY A 118 -22.43 12.96 -3.63
CA GLY A 118 -22.10 12.31 -4.90
C GLY A 118 -20.77 12.75 -5.51
N ILE A 119 -19.97 13.60 -4.84
CA ILE A 119 -18.70 14.12 -5.35
C ILE A 119 -17.56 13.64 -4.44
N PRO A 120 -16.43 13.10 -4.96
CA PRO A 120 -16.03 13.06 -6.38
C PRO A 120 -16.44 11.79 -7.13
N PHE A 121 -16.98 10.78 -6.44
CA PHE A 121 -17.11 9.43 -7.00
C PHE A 121 -18.35 9.20 -7.89
N GLY A 122 -19.37 10.05 -7.79
CA GLY A 122 -20.73 9.75 -8.20
C GLY A 122 -21.61 9.35 -7.01
N ALA A 123 -22.93 9.32 -7.21
CA ALA A 123 -23.87 8.94 -6.16
C ALA A 123 -23.87 7.41 -5.95
N PHE A 124 -23.68 6.96 -4.72
CA PHE A 124 -23.71 5.54 -4.34
C PHE A 124 -24.28 5.34 -2.94
N ILE A 125 -24.67 4.11 -2.63
CA ILE A 125 -25.10 3.69 -1.28
C ILE A 125 -24.37 2.40 -0.91
N TYR A 126 -23.77 2.35 0.27
CA TYR A 126 -23.26 1.11 0.85
C TYR A 126 -24.40 0.22 1.33
N THR A 127 -24.21 -1.10 1.16
CA THR A 127 -25.17 -2.09 1.67
C THR A 127 -24.63 -2.78 2.91
N ASP A 128 -25.49 -3.47 3.66
CA ASP A 128 -25.09 -4.24 4.83
C ASP A 128 -24.19 -5.44 4.50
N ARG A 129 -23.94 -5.72 3.21
CA ARG A 129 -23.12 -6.83 2.74
C ARG A 129 -21.63 -6.59 2.86
N ILE A 130 -21.15 -5.35 2.87
CA ILE A 130 -19.71 -5.07 2.99
C ILE A 130 -19.25 -5.17 4.45
N GLY A 131 -20.16 -4.87 5.39
CA GLY A 131 -20.00 -5.07 6.81
C GLY A 131 -20.42 -3.87 7.67
N GLY A 132 -20.14 -3.97 8.97
CA GLY A 132 -20.59 -2.98 9.95
C GLY A 132 -20.11 -1.56 9.64
N LEU A 133 -20.98 -0.59 9.92
CA LEU A 133 -20.73 0.83 9.69
C LEU A 133 -20.07 1.48 10.91
N ILE A 134 -18.94 2.12 10.70
CA ILE A 134 -18.33 3.08 11.62
C ILE A 134 -19.14 4.38 11.54
N PHE A 135 -19.54 4.92 12.69
CA PHE A 135 -20.37 6.12 12.80
C PHE A 135 -21.65 6.08 11.96
N GLY A 136 -22.18 4.86 11.71
CA GLY A 136 -23.42 4.65 10.97
C GLY A 136 -23.36 4.98 9.47
N THR A 137 -22.20 5.32 8.90
CA THR A 137 -22.08 5.72 7.48
C THR A 137 -20.94 5.03 6.73
N LEU A 138 -19.82 4.77 7.39
CA LEU A 138 -18.59 4.29 6.72
C LEU A 138 -18.32 2.82 7.04
N PRO A 139 -18.34 1.90 6.09
CA PRO A 139 -18.01 0.52 6.40
C PRO A 139 -16.54 0.36 6.80
N TRP A 140 -16.30 -0.35 7.91
CA TRP A 140 -14.96 -0.47 8.48
C TRP A 140 -13.90 -1.13 7.58
N PRO A 141 -14.23 -2.03 6.62
CA PRO A 141 -13.23 -2.57 5.71
C PRO A 141 -12.71 -1.55 4.69
N VAL A 142 -13.47 -0.48 4.41
CA VAL A 142 -13.14 0.45 3.34
C VAL A 142 -11.84 1.22 3.62
N PRO A 143 -11.61 1.81 4.81
CA PRO A 143 -10.30 2.42 5.11
C PRO A 143 -9.11 1.44 4.96
N LEU A 144 -9.30 0.17 5.30
CA LEU A 144 -8.26 -0.85 5.14
C LEU A 144 -7.98 -1.17 3.67
N LEU A 145 -9.03 -1.20 2.83
CA LEU A 145 -8.91 -1.32 1.39
C LEU A 145 -8.03 -0.22 0.79
N TRP A 146 -8.25 1.04 1.21
CA TRP A 146 -7.41 2.16 0.77
C TRP A 146 -5.94 2.02 1.19
N ILE A 147 -5.68 1.56 2.43
CA ILE A 147 -4.31 1.28 2.89
C ILE A 147 -3.66 0.21 2.02
N VAL A 148 -4.35 -0.91 1.78
CA VAL A 148 -3.83 -2.03 0.99
C VAL A 148 -3.57 -1.59 -0.45
N ALA A 149 -4.55 -0.95 -1.09
CA ALA A 149 -4.46 -0.50 -2.47
C ALA A 149 -3.28 0.48 -2.66
N ILE A 150 -3.18 1.51 -1.81
CA ILE A 150 -2.13 2.54 -1.93
C ILE A 150 -0.75 1.99 -1.59
N LEU A 151 -0.57 1.31 -0.46
CA LEU A 151 0.75 0.87 -0.02
C LEU A 151 1.33 -0.24 -0.90
N SER A 152 0.50 -1.18 -1.35
CA SER A 152 0.92 -2.24 -2.26
C SER A 152 1.29 -1.67 -3.64
N SER A 153 0.42 -0.82 -4.22
CA SER A 153 0.69 -0.15 -5.50
C SER A 153 1.92 0.75 -5.45
N ARG A 154 2.13 1.48 -4.35
CA ARG A 154 3.33 2.30 -4.16
C ARG A 154 4.60 1.44 -4.09
N GLY A 155 4.51 0.28 -3.44
CA GLY A 155 5.62 -0.68 -3.41
C GLY A 155 6.00 -1.18 -4.80
N VAL A 156 5.00 -1.56 -5.61
CA VAL A 156 5.19 -1.96 -7.02
C VAL A 156 5.76 -0.80 -7.84
N ALA A 157 5.21 0.41 -7.70
CA ALA A 157 5.70 1.60 -8.39
C ALA A 157 7.19 1.84 -8.10
N ARG A 158 7.61 1.77 -6.83
CA ARG A 158 9.03 1.90 -6.43
C ARG A 158 9.94 0.83 -7.03
N LEU A 159 9.44 -0.39 -7.24
CA LEU A 159 10.21 -1.45 -7.91
C LEU A 159 10.38 -1.16 -9.39
N ILE A 160 9.28 -0.79 -10.07
CA ILE A 160 9.30 -0.43 -11.49
C ILE A 160 10.28 0.72 -11.72
N VAL A 161 10.15 1.80 -10.95
CA VAL A 161 10.93 3.02 -11.18
C VAL A 161 12.32 3.01 -10.53
N ARG A 162 12.71 1.89 -9.89
CA ARG A 162 14.00 1.75 -9.19
C ARG A 162 15.23 2.09 -10.05
N PRO A 163 15.32 1.71 -11.34
CA PRO A 163 16.46 2.05 -12.19
C PRO A 163 16.69 3.56 -12.32
N TRP A 164 15.62 4.36 -12.20
CA TRP A 164 15.67 5.82 -12.35
C TRP A 164 15.78 6.57 -11.01
N ARG A 165 16.24 5.89 -9.94
CA ARG A 165 16.36 6.49 -8.58
C ARG A 165 17.24 7.74 -8.52
N LYS A 166 18.18 7.92 -9.46
CA LYS A 166 19.08 9.08 -9.52
C LYS A 166 18.48 10.29 -10.24
N THR A 167 17.27 10.18 -10.80
CA THR A 167 16.63 11.28 -11.53
C THR A 167 15.96 12.28 -10.58
N ASN A 168 16.01 13.57 -10.91
CA ASN A 168 15.39 14.64 -10.09
C ASN A 168 13.87 14.47 -9.93
N PHE A 169 13.21 13.78 -10.86
CA PHE A 169 11.76 13.58 -10.87
C PHE A 169 11.31 12.24 -10.29
N TYR A 170 12.21 11.46 -9.67
CA TYR A 170 11.89 10.13 -9.14
C TYR A 170 10.64 10.10 -8.24
N GLY A 171 10.48 11.08 -7.35
CA GLY A 171 9.31 11.19 -6.48
C GLY A 171 8.00 11.31 -7.26
N PHE A 172 7.97 12.15 -8.29
CA PHE A 172 6.80 12.34 -9.15
C PHE A 172 6.47 11.09 -9.96
N TRP A 173 7.49 10.38 -10.47
CA TRP A 173 7.29 9.09 -11.16
C TRP A 173 6.68 8.04 -10.23
N VAL A 174 7.14 7.94 -8.97
CA VAL A 174 6.54 7.04 -7.98
C VAL A 174 5.08 7.42 -7.73
N ILE A 175 4.77 8.70 -7.54
CA ILE A 175 3.40 9.16 -7.26
C ILE A 175 2.48 8.86 -8.46
N GLY A 176 2.85 9.30 -9.66
CA GLY A 176 2.05 9.10 -10.86
C GLY A 176 1.80 7.62 -11.16
N LEU A 177 2.84 6.79 -11.07
CA LEU A 177 2.69 5.36 -11.28
C LEU A 177 1.87 4.69 -10.16
N THR A 178 1.96 5.16 -8.92
CA THR A 178 1.11 4.65 -7.83
C THR A 178 -0.36 4.96 -8.11
N VAL A 179 -0.69 6.19 -8.53
CA VAL A 179 -2.06 6.57 -8.90
C VAL A 179 -2.57 5.65 -10.00
N LEU A 180 -1.81 5.48 -11.08
CA LEU A 180 -2.19 4.60 -12.18
C LEU A 180 -2.44 3.16 -11.70
N LEU A 181 -1.54 2.58 -10.91
CA LEU A 181 -1.69 1.22 -10.39
C LEU A 181 -2.92 1.07 -9.47
N VAL A 182 -3.24 2.09 -8.65
CA VAL A 182 -4.47 2.05 -7.83
C VAL A 182 -5.72 2.11 -8.72
N LEU A 183 -5.74 2.94 -9.78
CA LEU A 183 -6.87 2.97 -10.71
C LEU A 183 -7.08 1.64 -11.42
N THR A 184 -6.01 0.90 -11.71
CA THR A 184 -6.15 -0.45 -12.29
C THR A 184 -6.73 -1.47 -11.33
N VAL A 185 -6.41 -1.32 -10.04
CA VAL A 185 -7.04 -2.11 -8.97
C VAL A 185 -8.53 -1.76 -8.88
N ASP A 186 -8.88 -0.47 -8.91
CA ASP A 186 -10.26 0.02 -8.86
C ASP A 186 -11.10 -0.49 -10.04
N LEU A 187 -10.58 -0.37 -11.27
CA LEU A 187 -11.21 -0.91 -12.49
C LEU A 187 -11.51 -2.42 -12.40
N SER A 188 -10.62 -3.18 -11.77
CA SER A 188 -10.79 -4.63 -11.56
C SER A 188 -11.73 -4.92 -10.39
N MET A 189 -11.82 -4.04 -9.41
CA MET A 189 -12.62 -4.19 -8.21
C MET A 189 -14.10 -3.86 -8.43
N GLU A 190 -14.42 -2.86 -9.26
CA GLU A 190 -15.81 -2.40 -9.44
C GLU A 190 -16.80 -3.51 -9.85
N PRO A 191 -16.51 -4.39 -10.83
CA PRO A 191 -17.44 -5.46 -11.21
C PRO A 191 -17.60 -6.50 -10.09
N TYR A 192 -16.51 -6.79 -9.37
CA TYR A 192 -16.54 -7.68 -8.21
C TYR A 192 -17.39 -7.11 -7.07
N ALA A 193 -17.14 -5.85 -6.69
CA ALA A 193 -17.69 -5.25 -5.50
C ALA A 193 -19.11 -4.69 -5.70
N SER A 194 -19.38 -4.02 -6.82
CA SER A 194 -20.69 -3.45 -7.09
C SER A 194 -21.62 -4.44 -7.79
N ALA A 195 -21.20 -5.05 -8.90
CA ALA A 195 -22.11 -5.87 -9.71
C ALA A 195 -22.41 -7.25 -9.07
N TRP A 196 -21.39 -7.96 -8.58
CA TRP A 196 -21.58 -9.26 -7.93
C TRP A 196 -21.87 -9.15 -6.43
N LYS A 197 -20.91 -8.69 -5.62
CA LYS A 197 -21.04 -8.69 -4.15
C LYS A 197 -22.08 -7.68 -3.65
N ARG A 198 -22.42 -6.66 -4.46
CA ARG A 198 -23.33 -5.56 -4.11
C ARG A 198 -22.93 -4.87 -2.81
N TYR A 199 -21.63 -4.69 -2.57
CA TYR A 199 -21.11 -3.97 -1.42
C TYR A 199 -21.52 -2.49 -1.43
N TRP A 200 -21.56 -1.90 -2.61
CA TRP A 200 -22.18 -0.62 -2.87
C TRP A 200 -22.97 -0.67 -4.17
N ILE A 201 -24.03 0.14 -4.22
CA ILE A 201 -24.90 0.28 -5.38
C ILE A 201 -24.73 1.70 -5.92
N TRP A 202 -24.32 1.79 -7.17
CA TRP A 202 -24.23 3.06 -7.89
C TRP A 202 -25.61 3.55 -8.31
N LYS A 203 -25.87 4.84 -8.13
CA LYS A 203 -27.06 5.55 -8.61
C LYS A 203 -26.73 6.36 -9.86
N THR A 204 -26.00 5.75 -10.79
CA THR A 204 -25.58 6.37 -12.04
C THR A 204 -26.79 6.54 -12.97
N PRO A 205 -27.08 7.75 -13.46
CA PRO A 205 -28.15 7.93 -14.45
C PRO A 205 -27.84 7.15 -15.74
N ALA A 206 -28.85 6.57 -16.37
CA ALA A 206 -28.69 5.75 -17.58
C ALA A 206 -28.06 6.49 -18.78
N SER A 207 -28.09 7.83 -18.77
CA SER A 207 -27.45 8.68 -19.79
C SER A 207 -25.95 8.87 -19.61
N VAL A 208 -25.39 8.46 -18.47
CA VAL A 208 -23.96 8.63 -18.15
C VAL A 208 -23.22 7.34 -18.45
N PRO A 209 -22.13 7.37 -19.24
CA PRO A 209 -21.29 6.20 -19.46
C PRO A 209 -20.76 5.63 -18.15
N ASP A 210 -20.86 4.32 -18.00
CA ASP A 210 -20.46 3.59 -16.80
C ASP A 210 -19.55 2.39 -17.12
N TRP A 211 -18.86 1.92 -16.09
CA TRP A 211 -18.08 0.70 -16.08
C TRP A 211 -18.72 -0.25 -15.06
N TYR A 212 -19.56 -1.17 -15.53
CA TYR A 212 -20.30 -2.13 -14.69
C TYR A 212 -21.12 -1.45 -13.56
N GLY A 213 -21.79 -0.33 -13.88
CA GLY A 213 -22.56 0.49 -12.93
C GLY A 213 -21.79 1.70 -12.39
N ALA A 214 -20.46 1.61 -12.30
CA ALA A 214 -19.62 2.68 -11.76
C ALA A 214 -19.46 3.82 -12.78
N PRO A 215 -19.80 5.08 -12.44
CA PRO A 215 -19.60 6.19 -13.37
C PRO A 215 -18.10 6.44 -13.56
N TRP A 216 -17.67 6.94 -14.73
CA TRP A 216 -16.25 7.26 -14.94
C TRP A 216 -15.70 8.31 -13.96
N ALA A 217 -16.58 9.13 -13.39
CA ALA A 217 -16.26 10.04 -12.29
C ALA A 217 -15.69 9.31 -11.07
N ASN A 218 -16.07 8.05 -10.80
CA ASN A 218 -15.50 7.24 -9.72
C ASN A 218 -13.99 7.11 -9.86
N PHE A 219 -13.51 6.69 -11.03
CA PHE A 219 -12.08 6.50 -11.27
C PHE A 219 -11.30 7.82 -11.17
N LEU A 220 -11.88 8.92 -11.65
CA LEU A 220 -11.30 10.25 -11.46
C LEU A 220 -11.24 10.63 -9.97
N GLY A 221 -12.31 10.38 -9.23
CA GLY A 221 -12.38 10.58 -7.78
C GLY A 221 -11.32 9.77 -7.04
N TRP A 222 -11.20 8.47 -7.34
CA TRP A 222 -10.14 7.62 -6.82
C TRP A 222 -8.76 8.19 -7.13
N GLY A 223 -8.51 8.60 -8.38
CA GLY A 223 -7.23 9.16 -8.81
C GLY A 223 -6.86 10.43 -8.04
N LEU A 224 -7.81 11.36 -7.89
CA LEU A 224 -7.63 12.60 -7.14
C LEU A 224 -7.43 12.33 -5.65
N THR A 225 -8.18 11.41 -5.06
CA THR A 225 -8.04 11.04 -3.65
C THR A 225 -6.69 10.37 -3.39
N VAL A 226 -6.26 9.43 -4.23
CA VAL A 226 -4.94 8.80 -4.11
C VAL A 226 -3.85 9.84 -4.27
N LEU A 227 -3.96 10.76 -5.23
CA LEU A 227 -3.00 11.83 -5.43
C LEU A 227 -2.90 12.73 -4.19
N ALA A 228 -4.03 13.18 -3.65
CA ALA A 228 -4.08 13.99 -2.44
C ALA A 228 -3.47 13.25 -1.23
N ILE A 229 -3.84 11.97 -1.04
CA ILE A 229 -3.27 11.12 -0.01
C ILE A 229 -1.76 11.02 -0.18
N LEU A 230 -1.25 10.73 -1.38
CA LEU A 230 0.18 10.58 -1.61
C LEU A 230 0.93 11.89 -1.37
N VAL A 231 0.43 13.01 -1.87
CA VAL A 231 1.07 14.33 -1.66
C VAL A 231 1.15 14.64 -0.16
N LEU A 232 0.06 14.43 0.58
CA LEU A 232 0.02 14.73 2.01
C LEU A 232 0.82 13.71 2.83
N THR A 233 0.86 12.44 2.45
CA THR A 233 1.53 11.38 3.23
C THR A 233 3.00 11.15 2.87
N THR A 234 3.45 11.66 1.73
CA THR A 234 4.84 11.51 1.25
C THR A 234 5.90 11.89 2.29
N PRO A 235 5.76 12.96 3.11
CA PRO A 235 6.76 13.32 4.12
C PRO A 235 7.05 12.20 5.13
N TRP A 236 6.05 11.41 5.51
CA TRP A 236 6.21 10.26 6.42
C TRP A 236 6.67 9.00 5.67
N LEU A 237 6.35 8.88 4.39
CA LEU A 237 6.70 7.74 3.54
C LEU A 237 8.11 7.79 2.92
N ILE A 238 8.83 8.89 3.11
CA ILE A 238 10.22 9.06 2.69
C ILE A 238 11.14 8.63 3.82
N ASN A 239 12.07 7.72 3.51
CA ASN A 239 13.17 7.43 4.42
C ASN A 239 14.19 8.57 4.35
N LYS A 240 14.26 9.39 5.41
CA LYS A 240 15.19 10.53 5.51
C LYS A 240 16.66 10.11 5.60
N GLN A 241 16.93 8.82 5.89
CA GLN A 241 18.28 8.26 5.98
C GLN A 241 18.35 6.94 5.19
N PRO A 242 18.52 7.01 3.85
CA PRO A 242 18.45 5.82 3.00
C PRO A 242 19.70 4.95 3.17
N LEU A 243 19.63 3.96 4.06
CA LEU A 243 20.54 2.82 4.02
C LEU A 243 20.34 2.07 2.69
N LYS A 244 21.40 1.51 2.11
CA LYS A 244 21.30 0.63 0.93
C LYS A 244 20.53 -0.63 1.32
N GLN A 245 19.22 -0.62 1.09
CA GLN A 245 18.36 -1.76 1.37
C GLN A 245 18.09 -2.56 0.09
N PRO A 246 17.98 -3.90 0.18
CA PRO A 246 17.59 -4.75 -0.93
C PRO A 246 16.16 -4.41 -1.39
N ALA A 247 15.85 -4.77 -2.64
CA ALA A 247 14.51 -4.65 -3.22
C ALA A 247 13.49 -5.37 -2.32
N ASP A 248 12.34 -4.73 -2.09
CA ASP A 248 11.23 -5.36 -1.37
C ASP A 248 10.20 -5.88 -2.35
N TYR A 249 10.09 -7.21 -2.46
CA TYR A 249 9.08 -7.83 -3.32
C TYR A 249 7.77 -8.15 -2.57
N HIS A 250 7.69 -7.97 -1.24
CA HIS A 250 6.46 -8.27 -0.49
C HIS A 250 5.24 -7.44 -0.96
N PRO A 251 5.37 -6.10 -1.19
CA PRO A 251 4.26 -5.33 -1.73
C PRO A 251 3.81 -5.81 -3.12
N LEU A 252 4.74 -6.30 -3.94
CA LEU A 252 4.43 -6.86 -5.26
C LEU A 252 3.63 -8.16 -5.13
N ILE A 253 4.00 -9.04 -4.21
CA ILE A 253 3.26 -10.28 -3.96
C ILE A 253 1.83 -9.94 -3.51
N ILE A 254 1.68 -9.03 -2.55
CA ILE A 254 0.35 -8.64 -2.04
C ILE A 254 -0.50 -7.99 -3.15
N TRP A 255 0.08 -7.05 -3.90
CA TRP A 255 -0.61 -6.39 -5.02
C TRP A 255 -1.03 -7.39 -6.10
N PHE A 256 -0.14 -8.31 -6.47
CA PHE A 256 -0.42 -9.34 -7.47
C PHE A 256 -1.50 -10.31 -6.98
N LEU A 257 -1.41 -10.81 -5.76
CA LEU A 257 -2.42 -11.71 -5.18
C LEU A 257 -3.78 -11.03 -5.06
N PHE A 258 -3.81 -9.75 -4.68
CA PHE A 258 -5.05 -8.98 -4.62
C PHE A 258 -5.72 -8.87 -6.00
N ASN A 259 -4.96 -8.52 -7.04
CA ASN A 259 -5.49 -8.49 -8.41
C ASN A 259 -5.84 -9.87 -8.95
N LEU A 260 -5.07 -10.91 -8.59
CA LEU A 260 -5.38 -12.30 -8.95
C LEU A 260 -6.74 -12.72 -8.38
N TYR A 261 -7.02 -12.37 -7.13
CA TYR A 261 -8.32 -12.62 -6.50
C TYR A 261 -9.45 -11.93 -7.28
N LEU A 262 -9.30 -10.64 -7.59
CA LEU A 262 -10.28 -9.88 -8.35
C LEU A 262 -10.48 -10.43 -9.77
N ALA A 263 -9.39 -10.77 -10.47
CA ALA A 263 -9.45 -11.35 -11.81
C ALA A 263 -10.13 -12.73 -11.79
N THR A 264 -9.82 -13.57 -10.80
CA THR A 264 -10.48 -14.88 -10.62
C THR A 264 -11.97 -14.70 -10.35
N ALA A 265 -12.33 -13.73 -9.50
CA ALA A 265 -13.71 -13.42 -9.17
C ALA A 265 -14.51 -12.92 -10.37
N ASN A 266 -13.93 -12.01 -11.15
CA ASN A 266 -14.53 -11.48 -12.36
C ASN A 266 -14.70 -12.58 -13.42
N ALA A 267 -13.71 -13.45 -13.59
CA ALA A 267 -13.80 -14.57 -14.53
C ALA A 267 -14.91 -15.57 -14.12
N SER A 268 -15.03 -15.89 -12.82
CA SER A 268 -16.00 -16.87 -12.33
C SER A 268 -17.46 -16.38 -12.33
N HIS A 269 -17.68 -15.07 -12.45
CA HIS A 269 -19.00 -14.41 -12.41
C HIS A 269 -19.41 -13.73 -13.72
N GLY A 270 -18.70 -14.02 -14.82
CA GLY A 270 -19.12 -13.58 -16.16
C GLY A 270 -18.69 -12.16 -16.54
N TYR A 271 -17.61 -11.64 -15.95
CA TYR A 271 -17.02 -10.34 -16.29
C TYR A 271 -15.64 -10.51 -16.97
N PRO A 272 -15.58 -11.09 -18.19
CA PRO A 272 -14.33 -11.48 -18.83
C PRO A 272 -13.44 -10.28 -19.19
N TRP A 273 -14.02 -9.13 -19.53
CA TRP A 273 -13.25 -7.93 -19.86
C TRP A 273 -12.50 -7.39 -18.64
N ALA A 274 -13.17 -7.34 -17.48
CA ALA A 274 -12.53 -6.92 -16.25
C ALA A 274 -11.47 -7.93 -15.78
N ALA A 275 -11.74 -9.23 -15.92
CA ALA A 275 -10.78 -10.28 -15.61
C ALA A 275 -9.53 -10.21 -16.52
N GLY A 276 -9.73 -10.08 -17.83
CA GLY A 276 -8.67 -10.00 -18.82
C GLY A 276 -7.81 -8.75 -18.65
N LEU A 277 -8.45 -7.58 -18.46
CA LEU A 277 -7.75 -6.32 -18.21
C LEU A 277 -6.93 -6.40 -16.92
N GLY A 278 -7.53 -6.84 -15.82
CA GLY A 278 -6.86 -6.98 -14.53
C GLY A 278 -5.68 -7.95 -14.60
N ALA A 279 -5.84 -9.10 -15.26
CA ALA A 279 -4.78 -10.08 -15.45
C ALA A 279 -3.63 -9.53 -16.32
N ALA A 280 -3.93 -8.91 -17.46
CA ALA A 280 -2.93 -8.37 -18.37
C ALA A 280 -2.10 -7.27 -17.70
N ILE A 281 -2.74 -6.34 -16.98
CA ILE A 281 -2.07 -5.29 -16.23
C ILE A 281 -1.23 -5.89 -15.11
N SER A 282 -1.75 -6.88 -14.39
CA SER A 282 -1.02 -7.54 -13.31
C SER A 282 0.27 -8.19 -13.79
N VAL A 283 0.20 -8.95 -14.88
CA VAL A 283 1.38 -9.58 -15.49
C VAL A 283 2.37 -8.51 -15.98
N GLY A 284 1.89 -7.48 -16.68
CA GLY A 284 2.73 -6.40 -17.18
C GLY A 284 3.46 -5.65 -16.05
N ALA A 285 2.73 -5.23 -15.02
CA ALA A 285 3.29 -4.56 -13.85
C ALA A 285 4.29 -5.45 -13.09
N THR A 286 4.00 -6.74 -12.93
CA THR A 286 4.93 -7.70 -12.30
C THR A 286 6.21 -7.87 -13.09
N VAL A 287 6.14 -8.02 -14.42
CA VAL A 287 7.33 -8.12 -15.29
C VAL A 287 8.18 -6.85 -15.17
N LEU A 288 7.55 -5.68 -15.23
CA LEU A 288 8.24 -4.38 -15.08
C LEU A 288 8.87 -4.24 -13.69
N ALA A 289 8.16 -4.65 -12.62
CA ALA A 289 8.65 -4.57 -11.25
C ALA A 289 9.83 -5.51 -10.99
N ILE A 290 9.78 -6.74 -11.52
CA ILE A 290 10.90 -7.70 -11.41
C ILE A 290 12.11 -7.20 -12.19
N ARG A 291 11.91 -6.65 -13.40
CA ARG A 291 12.98 -6.04 -14.18
C ARG A 291 13.61 -4.88 -13.41
N GLY A 292 12.81 -3.95 -12.90
CA GLY A 292 13.31 -2.80 -12.14
C GLY A 292 13.98 -3.18 -10.81
N GLY A 293 13.51 -4.23 -10.13
CA GLY A 293 14.09 -4.74 -8.89
C GLY A 293 15.45 -5.46 -9.03
N ARG A 294 15.85 -5.84 -10.24
CA ARG A 294 17.17 -6.44 -10.53
C ARG A 294 18.29 -5.41 -10.72
N TRP A 295 17.93 -4.14 -10.96
CA TRP A 295 18.86 -3.00 -10.98
C TRP A 295 19.15 -2.50 -9.55
#